data_AF-A0A3M9X3L6-F1
#
_entry.id   AF-A0A3M9X3L6-F1
#
_cell.length_a   1.000
_cell.length_b   1.000
_cell.length_c   1.000
_cell.angle_alpha   90.00
_cell.angle_beta   90.00
_cell.angle_gamma   90.00
#
_symmetry.space_group_name_H-M   'P 1'
#
loop_
_entity.id
_entity.type
_entity.pdbx_description
1 polymer ?
#
loop_
_entity_poly.entity_id
_entity_poly.type
_entity_poly.pdbx_seq_one_letter_code
_entity_poly.pdbx_strand_id
1 'polypeptide(L)'
;MNVANLQLEGLLMAVAAINNALVRKGLLTIDDIDKALKTAEASFTGDERLFEDMSPANRDAICFPLRLLQLANTSQLEASVPPFSELAKQVGITKQPYNDQM
;
A
#
# COMPACT_ATOMS: atom_id res chain seq x y z
N MET A 1 16.53 -4.34 -9.83
CA MET A 1 15.35 -3.47 -10.01
C MET A 1 15.34 -2.94 -11.44
N ASN A 2 14.20 -2.93 -12.11
CA ASN A 2 14.04 -2.25 -13.40
C ASN A 2 13.55 -0.80 -13.16
N VAL A 3 13.56 0.03 -14.21
CA VAL A 3 13.17 1.45 -14.11
C VAL A 3 11.71 1.61 -13.65
N ALA A 4 10.82 0.71 -14.07
CA ALA A 4 9.42 0.71 -13.63
C ALA A 4 9.29 0.55 -12.10
N ASN A 5 10.09 -0.32 -11.48
CA ASN A 5 10.09 -0.50 -10.02
C ASN A 5 10.61 0.76 -9.29
N LEU A 6 11.62 1.45 -9.84
CA LEU A 6 12.13 2.71 -9.29
C LEU A 6 11.12 3.85 -9.39
N GLN A 7 10.42 3.94 -10.52
CA GLN A 7 9.36 4.93 -10.73
C GLN A 7 8.19 4.69 -9.78
N LEU A 8 7.80 3.43 -9.57
CA LEU A 8 6.76 3.07 -8.61
C LEU A 8 7.19 3.40 -7.17
N GLU A 9 8.42 3.08 -6.79
CA GLU A 9 8.98 3.46 -5.49
C GLU A 9 8.89 4.98 -5.26
N GLY A 10 9.39 5.78 -6.20
CA GLY A 10 9.32 7.24 -6.11
C GLY A 10 7.89 7.78 -5.99
N LEU A 11 6.96 7.22 -6.78
CA LEU A 11 5.54 7.59 -6.73
C LEU A 11 4.93 7.27 -5.36
N LEU A 12 5.18 6.08 -4.83
CA LEU A 12 4.65 5.66 -3.53
C LEU A 12 5.16 6.54 -2.39
N MET A 13 6.46 6.87 -2.41
CA MET A 13 7.04 7.75 -1.41
C MET A 13 6.52 9.18 -1.52
N ALA A 14 6.28 9.68 -2.74
CA ALA A 14 5.64 10.98 -2.94
C ALA A 14 4.21 11.02 -2.39
N VAL A 15 3.40 10.00 -2.65
CA VAL A 15 2.04 9.89 -2.11
C VAL A 15 2.05 9.79 -0.59
N ALA A 16 2.94 8.98 0.00
CA ALA A 16 3.07 8.88 1.45
C ALA A 16 3.44 10.23 2.11
N ALA A 17 4.34 10.99 1.48
CA ALA A 17 4.72 12.32 1.95
C ALA A 17 3.54 13.33 1.87
N ILE A 18 2.75 13.28 0.79
CA ILE A 18 1.54 14.10 0.65
C ILE A 18 0.52 13.74 1.73
N ASN A 19 0.25 12.45 1.94
CA ASN A 19 -0.66 11.97 2.98
C ASN A 19 -0.25 12.48 4.37
N ASN A 20 1.04 12.35 4.73
CA ASN A 20 1.57 12.88 5.98
C ASN A 20 1.41 14.41 6.07
N ALA A 21 1.63 15.14 4.98
CA ALA A 21 1.43 16.59 4.95
C ALA A 21 -0.04 16.99 5.17
N LEU A 22 -0.99 16.23 4.62
CA LEU A 22 -2.43 16.44 4.82
C LEU A 22 -2.84 16.18 6.27
N VAL A 23 -2.35 15.08 6.88
CA VAL A 23 -2.59 14.74 8.29
C VAL A 23 -2.01 15.79 9.23
N ARG A 24 -0.74 16.20 9.02
CA ARG A 24 -0.09 17.24 9.84
C ARG A 24 -0.78 18.61 9.74
N LYS A 25 -1.47 18.89 8.64
CA LYS A 25 -2.29 20.10 8.46
C LYS A 25 -3.71 19.97 9.01
N GLY A 26 -4.08 18.79 9.52
CA GLY A 26 -5.43 18.51 10.03
C GLY A 26 -6.50 18.46 8.94
N LEU A 27 -6.12 18.25 7.67
CA LEU A 27 -7.06 18.20 6.54
C LEU A 27 -7.72 16.83 6.39
N LEU A 28 -7.01 15.78 6.80
CA LEU A 28 -7.49 14.41 6.86
C LEU A 28 -6.97 13.77 8.14
N THR A 29 -7.72 12.81 8.68
CA THR A 29 -7.23 11.95 9.76
C THR A 29 -6.49 10.75 9.19
N ILE A 30 -5.68 10.09 10.03
CA ILE A 30 -5.06 8.80 9.70
C ILE A 30 -6.15 7.79 9.29
N ASP A 31 -7.29 7.79 10.00
CA ASP A 31 -8.42 6.90 9.73
C ASP A 31 -9.09 7.16 8.38
N ASP A 32 -9.19 8.43 7.95
CA ASP A 32 -9.78 8.77 6.63
C ASP A 32 -8.94 8.17 5.50
N ILE A 33 -7.62 8.30 5.61
CA ILE A 33 -6.68 7.77 4.61
C ILE A 33 -6.65 6.25 4.65
N ASP A 34 -6.62 5.64 5.84
CA ASP A 34 -6.64 4.18 6.01
C ASP A 34 -7.91 3.57 5.40
N LYS A 35 -9.08 4.16 5.67
CA LYS A 35 -10.35 3.73 5.06
C LYS A 35 -10.32 3.84 3.54
N ALA A 36 -9.85 4.96 2.99
CA ALA A 36 -9.76 5.15 1.55
C ALA A 36 -8.87 4.09 0.88
N LEU A 37 -7.71 3.79 1.47
CA LEU A 37 -6.78 2.77 0.95
C LEU A 37 -7.36 1.35 1.06
N LYS A 38 -8.04 1.03 2.16
CA LYS A 38 -8.72 -0.27 2.33
C LYS A 38 -9.87 -0.44 1.35
N THR A 39 -10.66 0.61 1.11
CA THR A 39 -11.73 0.59 0.10
C THR A 39 -11.15 0.39 -1.30
N ALA A 40 -10.05 1.05 -1.64
CA ALA A 40 -9.37 0.84 -2.92
C ALA A 40 -8.86 -0.60 -3.05
N GLU A 41 -8.25 -1.18 -2.00
CA GLU A 41 -7.76 -2.56 -2.03
C GLU A 41 -8.93 -3.54 -2.20
N ALA A 42 -10.00 -3.34 -1.44
CA ALA A 42 -11.22 -4.13 -1.52
C ALA A 42 -11.87 -4.09 -2.92
N SER A 43 -11.73 -2.99 -3.66
CA SER A 43 -12.25 -2.89 -5.03
C SER A 43 -11.53 -3.80 -6.02
N PHE A 44 -10.23 -4.06 -5.81
CA PHE A 44 -9.47 -5.02 -6.61
C PHE A 44 -9.80 -6.46 -6.22
N THR A 45 -9.97 -6.73 -4.91
CA THR A 45 -10.29 -8.09 -4.44
C THR A 45 -11.75 -8.48 -4.65
N GLY A 46 -12.65 -7.49 -4.75
CA GLY A 46 -14.09 -7.70 -4.93
C GLY A 46 -14.53 -7.88 -6.38
N ASP A 47 -13.71 -7.49 -7.36
CA ASP A 47 -13.91 -7.87 -8.76
C ASP A 47 -13.37 -9.29 -8.97
N GLU A 48 -14.15 -10.26 -8.48
CA GLU A 48 -13.77 -11.68 -8.43
C GLU A 48 -13.24 -12.19 -9.77
N ARG A 49 -13.79 -11.76 -10.91
CA ARG A 49 -13.33 -12.25 -12.23
C ARG A 49 -11.92 -11.79 -12.55
N LEU A 50 -11.66 -10.49 -12.47
CA LEU A 50 -10.32 -9.96 -12.78
C LEU A 50 -9.29 -10.38 -11.75
N PHE A 51 -9.70 -10.52 -10.48
CA PHE A 51 -8.81 -10.91 -9.41
C PHE A 51 -8.50 -12.41 -9.44
N GLU A 52 -9.49 -13.27 -9.64
CA GLU A 52 -9.31 -14.73 -9.75
C GLU A 52 -8.45 -15.11 -10.95
N ASP A 53 -8.60 -14.43 -12.09
CA ASP A 53 -7.81 -14.67 -13.30
C ASP A 53 -6.32 -14.25 -13.15
N MET A 54 -5.99 -13.45 -12.13
CA MET A 54 -4.60 -13.09 -11.86
C MET A 54 -3.84 -14.19 -11.13
N SER A 55 -2.59 -14.45 -11.57
CA SER A 55 -1.66 -15.24 -10.77
C SER A 55 -1.46 -14.61 -9.39
N PRO A 56 -1.13 -15.40 -8.34
CA PRO A 56 -0.89 -14.86 -7.01
C PRO A 56 0.16 -13.73 -6.97
N ALA A 57 1.19 -13.81 -7.82
CA ALA A 57 2.21 -12.76 -7.93
C ALA A 57 1.65 -11.45 -8.51
N ASN A 58 0.69 -11.53 -9.44
CA ASN A 58 0.02 -10.34 -10.00
C ASN A 58 -0.95 -9.72 -8.98
N ARG A 59 -1.65 -10.55 -8.21
CA ARG A 59 -2.49 -10.09 -7.08
C ARG A 59 -1.65 -9.37 -6.03
N ASP A 60 -0.49 -9.92 -5.69
CA ASP A 60 0.45 -9.26 -4.80
C ASP A 60 0.95 -7.92 -5.38
N ALA A 61 1.28 -7.89 -6.67
CA ALA A 61 1.79 -6.69 -7.33
C ALA A 61 0.76 -5.54 -7.35
N ILE A 62 -0.52 -5.84 -7.59
CA ILE A 62 -1.58 -4.80 -7.63
C ILE A 62 -1.95 -4.30 -6.23
N CYS A 63 -1.93 -5.17 -5.21
CA CYS A 63 -2.21 -4.79 -3.83
C CYS A 63 -1.01 -4.10 -3.13
N PHE A 64 0.23 -4.34 -3.59
CA PHE A 64 1.45 -3.84 -2.96
C PHE A 64 1.45 -2.31 -2.73
N PRO A 65 1.12 -1.45 -3.71
CA PRO A 65 0.99 -0.01 -3.52
C PRO A 65 0.12 0.39 -2.32
N LEU A 66 -1.03 -0.25 -2.19
CA LEU A 66 -2.04 0.10 -1.19
C LEU A 66 -1.60 -0.33 0.20
N ARG A 67 -1.08 -1.55 0.32
CA ARG A 67 -0.55 -2.09 1.58
C ARG A 67 0.66 -1.29 2.08
N LEU A 68 1.54 -0.88 1.17
CA LEU A 68 2.68 -0.04 1.51
C LEU A 68 2.23 1.33 2.03
N LEU A 69 1.27 1.96 1.38
CA LEU A 69 0.72 3.25 1.82
C LEU A 69 -0.05 3.15 3.14
N GLN A 70 -0.72 2.02 3.41
CA GLN A 70 -1.37 1.77 4.71
C GLN A 70 -0.35 1.71 5.86
N LEU A 71 0.76 0.99 5.67
CA LEU A 71 1.87 0.97 6.63
C LEU A 71 2.46 2.37 6.80
N ALA A 72 2.74 3.06 5.71
CA ALA A 72 3.27 4.42 5.72
C ALA A 72 2.34 5.42 6.44
N ASN A 73 1.02 5.19 6.42
CA ASN A 73 0.01 6.03 7.07
C ASN A 73 -0.06 5.78 8.59
N THR A 74 0.05 4.52 9.02
CA THR A 74 -0.01 4.16 10.45
C THR A 74 1.30 4.39 11.19
N SER A 75 2.45 4.37 10.50
CA SER A 75 3.77 4.67 11.09
C SER A 75 4.05 6.16 11.32
N GLN A 76 3.15 7.08 10.94
CA GLN A 76 3.39 8.54 10.99
C GLN A 76 3.44 9.13 12.41
N LEU A 77 3.13 8.33 13.44
CA LEU A 77 3.21 8.75 14.84
C LEU A 77 4.65 9.10 15.26
N GLU A 78 5.68 8.60 14.55
CA GLU A 78 7.10 8.84 14.86
C GLU A 78 7.79 9.93 14.01
N ALA A 79 7.05 10.99 13.67
CA ALA A 79 7.53 12.23 13.05
C ALA A 79 8.00 12.17 11.57
N SER A 80 8.19 10.99 10.96
CA SER A 80 8.49 10.87 9.53
C SER A 80 7.99 9.57 8.90
N VAL A 81 7.84 9.57 7.57
CA VAL A 81 7.48 8.35 6.81
C VAL A 81 8.72 7.43 6.74
N PRO A 82 8.61 6.13 7.09
CA PRO A 82 9.73 5.20 7.00
C PRO A 82 10.27 5.04 5.57
N PRO A 83 11.53 4.61 5.39
CA PRO A 83 12.10 4.36 4.07
C PRO A 83 11.33 3.27 3.29
N PHE A 84 11.27 3.40 1.97
CA PHE A 84 10.59 2.44 1.09
C PHE A 84 11.00 0.99 1.35
N SER A 85 12.30 0.73 1.50
CA SER A 85 12.84 -0.62 1.73
C SER A 85 12.30 -1.28 3.00
N GLU A 86 12.04 -0.47 4.04
CA GLU A 86 11.49 -0.96 5.29
C GLU A 86 10.00 -1.29 5.14
N LEU A 87 9.24 -0.38 4.55
CA LEU A 87 7.82 -0.59 4.27
C LEU A 87 7.59 -1.79 3.35
N ALA A 88 8.36 -1.89 2.26
CA ALA A 88 8.28 -3.00 1.31
C ALA A 88 8.59 -4.36 1.98
N LYS A 89 9.59 -4.39 2.87
CA LYS A 89 9.89 -5.58 3.68
C LYS A 89 8.73 -5.94 4.59
N GLN A 90 8.13 -4.97 5.27
CA GLN A 90 6.99 -5.20 6.15
C GLN A 90 5.78 -5.74 5.38
N VAL A 91 5.46 -5.21 4.19
CA VAL A 91 4.40 -5.76 3.32
C VAL A 91 4.65 -7.24 3.01
N GLY A 92 5.91 -7.61 2.70
CA GLY A 92 6.27 -8.99 2.42
C GLY A 92 6.09 -9.94 3.62
N ILE A 93 6.21 -9.43 4.85
CA ILE A 93 6.03 -10.20 6.09
C ILE A 93 4.55 -10.32 6.47
N THR A 94 3.75 -9.26 6.27
CA THR A 94 2.37 -9.20 6.76
C THR A 94 1.33 -9.70 5.78
N LYS A 95 1.66 -9.82 4.49
CA LYS A 95 0.72 -10.36 3.49
C LYS A 95 0.30 -11.78 3.87
N GLN A 96 -1.00 -12.04 3.79
CA GLN A 96 -1.54 -13.38 3.98
C GLN A 96 -1.42 -14.16 2.66
N PRO A 97 -1.15 -15.48 2.72
CA PRO A 97 -1.25 -16.32 1.53
C PRO A 97 -2.69 -16.30 1.01
N TYR A 98 -2.84 -16.35 -0.31
CA TYR A 98 -4.15 -16.49 -0.93
C TYR A 98 -4.70 -17.92 -0.71
N ASN A 99 -6.03 -18.08 -0.73
CA ASN A 99 -6.68 -19.38 -0.46
C ASN A 99 -6.24 -20.51 -1.42
N ASP A 100 -5.81 -20.15 -2.63
CA ASP A 100 -5.27 -21.05 -3.66
C ASP A 100 -3.77 -21.39 -3.46
N GLN A 101 -3.15 -20.86 -2.40
CA GLN A 101 -1.77 -21.12 -1.99
C GLN A 101 -1.65 -21.90 -0.67
N MET A 102 -2.77 -22.29 -0.06
CA MET A 102 -2.82 -23.18 1.13
C MET A 102 -2.96 -24.64 0.70
#